data_AF-A0A7V2ADX4-F1
#
_entry.id   AF-A0A7V2ADX4-F1
#
_cell.length_a   1.000
_cell.length_b   1.000
_cell.length_c   1.000
_cell.angle_alpha   90.00
_cell.angle_beta   90.00
_cell.angle_gamma   90.00
#
_symmetry.space_group_name_H-M   'P 1'
#
loop_
_entity.id
_entity.type
_entity.pdbx_description
1 polymer ?
#
loop_
_entity_poly.entity_id
_entity_poly.type
_entity_poly.pdbx_seq_one_letter_code
_entity_poly.pdbx_strand_id
1 'polypeptide(L)' 'MRRFALVFMAMCLFSTTAMAIDIACSTEVSWWPEATAQQEMEEIAESVPVPVEIFTSSDGDALADWVIAHTGNGQSDLLI' A
#
# COMPACT_ATOMS: atom_id res chain seq x y z
N MET A 1 -14.38 -11.92 -38.21
CA MET A 1 -13.57 -10.79 -37.69
C MET A 1 -14.36 -9.86 -36.75
N ARG A 2 -15.55 -9.38 -37.11
CA ARG A 2 -16.35 -8.45 -36.29
C ARG A 2 -16.74 -8.95 -34.89
N ARG A 3 -16.98 -10.26 -34.73
CA ARG A 3 -17.27 -10.90 -33.42
C ARG A 3 -16.04 -10.96 -32.50
N PHE A 4 -14.86 -11.21 -33.06
CA PHE A 4 -13.60 -11.24 -32.31
C PHE A 4 -13.19 -9.84 -31.82
N ALA A 5 -13.43 -8.81 -32.65
CA ALA A 5 -13.18 -7.42 -32.25
C ALA A 5 -14.06 -6.96 -31.08
N LEU A 6 -15.33 -7.38 -31.04
CA LEU A 6 -16.24 -7.07 -29.93
C LEU A 6 -15.84 -7.75 -28.62
N VAL A 7 -15.34 -8.98 -28.67
CA VAL A 7 -14.83 -9.71 -27.50
C VAL A 7 -13.57 -9.03 -26.95
N PHE A 8 -12.64 -8.63 -27.82
CA PHE A 8 -11.42 -7.94 -27.43
C PHE A 8 -11.71 -6.57 -26.80
N MET A 9 -12.66 -5.82 -27.38
CA MET A 9 -13.07 -4.52 -26.87
C MET A 9 -13.80 -4.61 -25.52
N ALA A 10 -14.60 -5.67 -25.31
CA ALA A 10 -15.19 -5.96 -24.01
C ALA A 10 -14.12 -6.29 -22.96
N MET A 11 -13.06 -7.00 -23.32
CA MET A 11 -11.98 -7.38 -22.40
C MET A 11 -11.12 -6.18 -21.97
N CYS A 12 -10.86 -5.22 -22.86
CA CYS A 12 -10.17 -3.97 -22.51
C CYS A 12 -10.95 -3.10 -21.51
N LEU A 13 -12.28 -3.17 -21.50
CA LEU A 13 -13.13 -2.43 -20.56
C LEU A 13 -13.10 -2.98 -19.13
N PHE A 14 -12.64 -4.23 -18.94
CA PHE A 14 -12.44 -4.85 -17.63
C PHE A 14 -10.98 -4.84 -17.15
N SER A 15 -10.10 -4.14 -17.87
CA SER A 15 -8.74 -3.90 -17.39
C SER A 15 -8.80 -2.84 -16.29
N THR A 16 -9.21 -3.24 -15.09
CA THR A 16 -8.95 -2.46 -13.88
C THR A 16 -7.45 -2.26 -13.80
N THR A 17 -6.99 -1.02 -13.91
CA THR A 17 -5.60 -0.68 -13.63
C THR A 17 -5.37 -1.03 -12.16
N ALA A 18 -4.80 -2.21 -11.90
CA ALA A 18 -4.28 -2.51 -10.58
C ALA A 18 -3.31 -1.39 -10.25
N MET A 19 -3.68 -0.55 -9.29
CA MET A 19 -2.78 0.45 -8.75
C MET A 19 -1.70 -0.35 -8.02
N ALA A 20 -0.50 -0.41 -8.60
CA ALA A 20 0.66 -0.98 -7.95
C ALA A 20 1.21 0.08 -6.99
N ILE A 21 0.57 0.17 -5.83
CA ILE A 21 0.92 1.03 -4.71
C ILE A 21 0.93 0.15 -3.48
N ASP A 22 2.08 0.08 -2.81
CA ASP A 22 2.20 -0.47 -1.47
C ASP A 22 2.27 0.66 -0.44
N ILE A 23 1.62 0.47 0.71
CA ILE A 23 1.56 1.47 1.79
C ILE A 23 2.11 0.85 3.07
N ALA A 24 3.03 1.57 3.72
CA ALA A 24 3.51 1.28 5.06
C ALA A 24 3.24 2.46 6.01
N CYS A 25 2.93 2.15 7.25
CA CYS A 25 2.77 3.11 8.34
C CYS A 25 3.69 2.73 9.50
N SER A 26 4.50 3.67 9.99
CA SER A 26 5.28 3.49 11.21
C SER A 26 4.57 4.12 12.41
N THR A 27 4.44 3.37 13.50
CA THR A 27 3.93 3.88 14.78
C THR A 27 5.06 4.22 15.75
N GLU A 28 6.29 4.36 15.24
CA GLU A 28 7.47 4.66 16.04
C GLU A 28 7.22 5.84 16.99
N VAL A 29 7.60 5.65 18.25
CA VAL A 29 7.29 6.57 19.33
C VAL A 29 7.95 7.92 19.08
N SER A 30 7.15 8.98 19.01
CA SER A 30 7.66 10.35 19.02
C SER A 30 7.03 11.16 20.15
N TRP A 31 6.41 12.30 19.83
CA TRP A 31 5.77 13.20 20.79
C TRP A 31 4.36 12.74 21.22
N TRP A 32 3.93 11.56 20.77
CA TRP A 32 2.59 10.97 20.93
C TRP A 32 2.72 9.48 21.26
N PRO A 33 1.83 8.91 22.11
CA PRO A 33 1.92 7.52 22.53
C PRO A 33 1.75 6.54 21.36
N GLU A 34 2.54 5.48 21.35
CA GLU A 34 2.49 4.42 20.32
C GLU A 34 1.10 3.81 20.15
N ALA A 35 0.39 3.55 21.26
CA ALA A 35 -0.96 3.00 21.20
C ALA A 35 -1.95 3.91 20.48
N THR A 36 -1.76 5.24 20.57
CA THR A 36 -2.58 6.20 19.84
C THR A 36 -2.17 6.23 18.37
N ALA A 37 -0.87 6.25 18.06
CA ALA A 37 -0.41 6.16 16.68
C ALA A 37 -0.90 4.88 15.98
N GLN A 38 -0.87 3.74 16.68
CA GLN A 38 -1.37 2.47 16.17
C GLN A 38 -2.86 2.52 15.86
N GLN A 39 -3.68 3.07 16.77
CA GLN A 39 -5.11 3.22 16.51
C GLN A 39 -5.38 4.05 15.25
N GLU A 40 -4.70 5.21 15.10
CA GLU A 40 -4.89 6.08 13.93
C GLU A 40 -4.44 5.41 12.62
N MET A 41 -3.33 4.63 12.66
CA MET A 41 -2.85 3.90 11.48
C MET A 41 -3.76 2.72 11.11
N GLU A 42 -4.38 2.06 12.09
CA GLU A 42 -5.40 1.03 11.86
C GLU A 42 -6.65 1.63 11.19
N GLU A 43 -7.11 2.79 11.67
CA GLU A 43 -8.24 3.50 11.05
C GLU A 43 -7.94 3.91 9.59
N ILE A 44 -6.71 4.33 9.29
CA ILE A 44 -6.26 4.59 7.92
C ILE A 44 -6.29 3.29 7.09
N ALA A 45 -5.72 2.21 7.61
CA ALA A 45 -5.66 0.91 6.93
C ALA A 45 -7.06 0.38 6.56
N GLU A 46 -8.05 0.57 7.43
CA GLU A 46 -9.43 0.19 7.16
C GLU A 46 -10.13 1.10 6.12
N SER A 47 -9.67 2.35 5.97
CA SER A 47 -10.31 3.35 5.11
C SER A 47 -9.88 3.29 3.64
N VAL A 48 -8.75 2.64 3.34
CA VAL A 48 -8.17 2.60 1.99
C VAL A 48 -8.42 1.25 1.31
N PRO A 49 -8.59 1.21 -0.03
CA PRO A 49 -8.89 -0.01 -0.77
C PRO A 49 -7.66 -0.89 -1.05
N VAL A 50 -6.49 -0.55 -0.50
CA VAL A 50 -5.22 -1.27 -0.67
C VAL A 50 -4.70 -1.73 0.69
N PRO A 51 -3.97 -2.85 0.77
CA PRO A 51 -3.34 -3.28 2.02
C PRO A 51 -2.38 -2.21 2.57
N VAL A 52 -2.34 -2.08 3.90
CA VAL A 52 -1.40 -1.22 4.62
C VAL A 52 -0.63 -2.08 5.61
N GLU A 53 0.71 -2.03 5.56
CA GLU A 53 1.58 -2.67 6.54
C GLU A 53 1.87 -1.70 7.70
N ILE A 54 1.61 -2.11 8.93
CA ILE A 54 1.84 -1.30 10.13
C ILE A 54 3.06 -1.84 10.87
N PHE A 55 4.04 -0.96 11.11
CA PHE A 55 5.29 -1.26 11.80
C PHE A 55 5.30 -0.57 13.16
N THR A 56 5.53 -1.35 14.22
CA THR A 56 5.66 -0.85 15.59
C THR A 56 7.06 -0.33 15.87
N SER A 57 7.26 0.29 17.03
CA SER A 57 8.60 0.73 17.48
C SER A 57 9.62 -0.42 17.59
N SER A 58 9.16 -1.67 17.71
CA SER A 58 10.04 -2.84 17.72
C SER A 58 10.40 -3.38 16.33
N ASP A 59 9.75 -2.90 15.26
CA ASP A 59 9.87 -3.47 13.91
C ASP A 59 10.88 -2.73 13.03
N GLY A 60 11.83 -2.00 13.61
CA GLY A 60 12.76 -1.13 12.88
C GLY A 60 13.56 -1.85 11.79
N ASP A 61 14.00 -3.08 12.02
CA ASP A 61 14.71 -3.87 11.01
C ASP A 61 13.78 -4.25 9.84
N ALA A 62 12.53 -4.64 10.14
CA ALA A 62 11.55 -4.98 9.11
C ALA A 62 11.11 -3.74 8.30
N LEU A 63 10.97 -2.58 8.96
CA LEU A 63 10.72 -1.31 8.30
C LEU A 63 11.87 -0.92 7.37
N ALA A 64 13.11 -1.11 7.80
CA ALA A 64 14.28 -0.85 6.95
C ALA A 64 14.32 -1.76 5.72
N ASP A 65 14.06 -3.05 5.90
CA ASP A 65 13.95 -4.02 4.80
C ASP A 65 12.82 -3.63 3.83
N TRP A 66 11.67 -3.21 4.36
CA TRP A 66 10.54 -2.71 3.56
C TRP A 66 10.95 -1.48 2.73
N VAL A 67 11.60 -0.48 3.35
CA VAL A 67 12.06 0.73 2.65
C VAL A 67 13.05 0.39 1.53
N ILE A 68 13.98 -0.55 1.76
CA ILE A 68 14.94 -0.99 0.75
C ILE A 68 14.22 -1.65 -0.44
N ALA A 69 13.24 -2.52 -0.17
CA ALA A 69 12.49 -3.23 -1.21
C ALA A 69 11.60 -2.30 -2.04
N HIS A 70 11.08 -1.22 -1.43
CA HIS A 70 10.11 -0.31 -2.04
C HIS A 70 10.74 1.01 -2.54
N THR A 71 12.06 1.17 -2.41
CA THR A 71 12.78 2.33 -2.97
C THR A 71 13.38 1.99 -4.34
N GLY A 72 13.00 2.75 -5.37
CA GLY A 72 13.58 2.61 -6.71
C GLY A 72 13.12 1.36 -7.48
N ASN A 73 12.04 0.73 -7.05
CA ASN A 73 11.42 -0.44 -7.67
C ASN A 73 10.55 -0.12 -8.91
N GLY A 74 10.36 1.17 -9.22
CA GLY A 74 9.53 1.63 -10.34
C GLY A 74 8.03 1.69 -10.04
N GLN A 75 7.64 1.53 -8.77
CA GLN A 75 6.27 1.69 -8.27
C GLN A 75 6.15 2.97 -7.43
N SER A 76 4.91 3.37 -7.15
CA SER A 76 4.64 4.54 -6.30
C SER A 76 4.25 4.04 -4.92
N ASP A 77 5.21 3.91 -4.02
CA ASP A 77 4.98 3.43 -2.66
C ASP A 77 4.87 4.60 -1.67
N LEU A 78 4.09 4.42 -0.60
CA LEU A 78 3.86 5.42 0.43
C LEU A 78 4.34 4.92 1.79
N LEU A 79 5.16 5.72 2.46
CA LEU A 79 5.54 5.54 3.86
C LEU A 79 5.00 6.71 4.67
N ILE A 80 4.27 6.40 5.74
CA ILE A 80 3.67 7.36 6.68
C ILE A 80 4.34 7.23 8.04
#